data_AF-A0A7V8FBW3-F1
#
_entry.id   AF-A0A7V8FBW3-F1
#
_cell.length_a   1.000
_cell.length_b   1.000
_cell.length_c   1.000
_cell.angle_alpha   90.00
_cell.angle_beta   90.00
_cell.angle_gamma   90.00
#
_symmetry.space_group_name_H-M   'P 1'
#
loop_
_entity.id
_entity.type
_entity.pdbx_description
1 polymer ?
#
loop_
_entity_poly.entity_id
_entity_poly.type
_entity_poly.pdbx_seq_one_letter_code
_entity_poly.pdbx_strand_id
1 'polypeptide(L)'
;MYPDHDIACTPEYRAQRPRHSRARAEVDVRMGGMSCLHALSEMLRQLYAARQGKQADLLMDRCSSAALEKLLGESSAFLGARVRYAVSDRLRHRKPQLDDTAMPTIRAIASVLNAWLHDGRRLAIRNVLRELSADELRELAALPELNDEVASMTGDFAGGSSP
;
A
#
# COMPACT_ATOMS: atom_id res chain seq x y z
N MET A 1 -19.39 57.13 29.75
CA MET A 1 -18.95 56.94 28.36
C MET A 1 -17.65 56.17 28.38
N TYR A 2 -17.70 54.88 28.03
CA TYR A 2 -16.53 54.04 27.77
C TYR A 2 -16.55 53.73 26.28
N PRO A 3 -15.44 53.86 25.54
CA PRO A 3 -15.42 53.52 24.13
C PRO A 3 -15.37 52.01 23.93
N ASP A 4 -16.21 51.55 23.01
CA ASP A 4 -16.29 50.22 22.41
C ASP A 4 -14.93 49.79 21.84
N HIS A 5 -14.48 48.58 22.20
CA HIS A 5 -13.41 47.91 21.48
C HIS A 5 -14.03 46.90 20.51
N ASP A 6 -14.20 47.36 19.27
CA ASP A 6 -14.38 46.53 18.07
C ASP A 6 -13.17 45.58 17.95
N ILE A 7 -13.33 44.35 18.44
CA ILE A 7 -12.35 43.28 18.22
C ILE A 7 -12.61 42.71 16.82
N ALA A 8 -11.69 43.09 15.93
CA ALA A 8 -11.55 42.65 14.57
C ALA A 8 -11.88 41.17 14.35
N CYS A 9 -12.74 40.96 13.34
CA CYS A 9 -12.96 39.74 12.60
C CYS A 9 -11.64 38.98 12.37
N THR A 10 -11.50 37.80 12.98
CA THR A 10 -10.36 36.92 12.72
C THR A 10 -10.57 36.23 11.36
N PRO A 11 -9.55 36.19 10.49
CA PRO A 11 -9.70 35.59 9.17
C PRO A 11 -9.82 34.08 9.29
N GLU A 12 -10.75 33.51 8.53
CA GLU A 12 -10.90 32.08 8.29
C GLU A 12 -9.56 31.48 7.83
N TYR A 13 -8.86 30.81 8.74
CA TYR A 13 -7.75 29.94 8.39
C TYR A 13 -8.34 28.67 7.77
N ARG A 14 -8.77 28.76 6.50
CA ARG A 14 -8.97 27.59 5.65
C ARG A 14 -7.61 26.91 5.50
N ALA A 15 -7.33 25.96 6.39
CA ALA A 15 -6.26 25.01 6.19
C ALA A 15 -6.46 24.36 4.82
N GLN A 16 -5.67 24.78 3.84
CA GLN A 16 -5.61 24.14 2.54
C GLN A 16 -5.19 22.69 2.80
N ARG A 17 -6.13 21.76 2.67
CA ARG A 17 -5.82 20.33 2.65
C ARG A 17 -4.69 20.11 1.63
N PRO A 18 -3.65 19.34 1.97
CA PRO A 18 -2.51 19.16 1.07
C PRO A 18 -3.00 18.52 -0.24
N ARG A 19 -2.89 19.27 -1.34
CA ARG A 19 -3.21 18.75 -2.69
C ARG A 19 -2.32 17.58 -3.10
N HIS A 20 -1.17 17.43 -2.44
CA HIS A 20 -0.17 16.40 -2.74
C HIS A 20 -0.62 14.98 -2.38
N SER A 21 -1.31 14.78 -1.26
CA SER A 21 -1.76 13.45 -0.81
C SER A 21 -2.83 12.88 -1.77
N ARG A 22 -3.68 13.75 -2.32
CA ARG A 22 -4.67 13.40 -3.35
C ARG A 22 -4.02 13.04 -4.69
N ALA A 23 -3.01 13.80 -5.13
CA ALA A 23 -2.33 13.52 -6.40
C ALA A 23 -1.61 12.16 -6.38
N ARG A 24 -1.01 11.75 -5.25
CA ARG A 24 -0.39 10.43 -5.10
C ARG A 24 -1.40 9.29 -5.04
N ALA A 25 -2.52 9.47 -4.33
CA ALA A 25 -3.62 8.51 -4.34
C ALA A 25 -4.22 8.36 -5.75
N GLU A 26 -4.29 9.43 -6.53
CA GLU A 26 -4.73 9.39 -7.93
C GLU A 26 -3.74 8.63 -8.83
N VAL A 27 -2.44 8.59 -8.53
CA VAL A 27 -1.46 7.75 -9.24
C VAL A 27 -1.71 6.26 -8.96
N ASP A 28 -1.96 5.90 -7.70
CA ASP A 28 -2.29 4.53 -7.31
C ASP A 28 -3.60 4.06 -7.99
N VAL A 29 -4.62 4.93 -8.05
CA VAL A 29 -5.90 4.66 -8.72
C VAL A 29 -5.77 4.55 -10.25
N ARG A 30 -4.83 5.26 -10.87
CA ARG A 30 -4.65 5.27 -12.33
C ARG A 30 -3.70 4.19 -12.86
N MET A 31 -2.81 3.64 -12.04
CA MET A 31 -1.78 2.69 -12.49
C MET A 31 -1.80 1.33 -11.77
N GLY A 32 -2.32 1.23 -10.54
CA GLY A 32 -2.45 -0.03 -9.82
C GLY A 32 -3.71 -0.79 -10.27
N GLY A 33 -3.52 -1.82 -11.10
CA GLY A 33 -4.59 -2.74 -11.46
C GLY A 33 -5.18 -3.43 -10.23
N MET A 34 -6.31 -4.14 -10.41
CA MET A 34 -6.84 -5.03 -9.37
C MET A 34 -5.75 -5.99 -8.84
N SER A 35 -4.79 -6.36 -9.68
CA SER A 35 -3.65 -7.23 -9.39
C SER A 35 -2.70 -6.70 -8.30
N CYS A 36 -2.40 -5.40 -8.24
CA CYS A 36 -1.69 -4.82 -7.08
C CYS A 36 -2.43 -5.03 -5.75
N LEU A 37 -3.77 -4.95 -5.76
CA LEU A 37 -4.57 -5.24 -4.57
C LEU A 37 -4.59 -6.73 -4.24
N HIS A 38 -4.62 -7.61 -5.24
CA HIS A 38 -4.48 -9.05 -5.04
C HIS A 38 -3.13 -9.37 -4.38
N ALA A 39 -2.04 -8.81 -4.90
CA ALA A 39 -0.70 -8.96 -4.34
C ALA A 39 -0.60 -8.42 -2.90
N LEU A 40 -1.18 -7.24 -2.62
CA LEU A 40 -1.27 -6.69 -1.27
C LEU A 40 -2.05 -7.61 -0.32
N SER A 41 -3.20 -8.14 -0.77
CA SER A 41 -4.02 -9.07 0.02
C SER A 41 -3.28 -10.37 0.34
N GLU A 42 -2.57 -10.93 -0.65
CA GLU A 42 -1.78 -12.15 -0.53
C GLU A 42 -0.61 -11.93 0.44
N MET A 43 0.08 -10.79 0.32
CA MET A 43 1.15 -10.41 1.23
C MET A 43 0.66 -10.28 2.68
N LEU A 44 -0.46 -9.59 2.91
CA LEU A 44 -1.05 -9.47 4.24
C LEU A 44 -1.47 -10.84 4.81
N ARG A 45 -2.08 -11.70 3.99
CA ARG A 45 -2.44 -13.08 4.39
C ARG A 45 -1.21 -13.86 4.85
N GLN A 46 -0.13 -13.82 4.08
CA GLN A 46 1.10 -14.53 4.41
C GLN A 46 1.81 -13.95 5.64
N LEU A 47 1.84 -12.61 5.80
CA LEU A 47 2.40 -11.98 6.99
C LEU A 47 1.65 -12.41 8.26
N TYR A 48 0.32 -12.41 8.25
CA TYR A 48 -0.46 -12.85 9.41
C TYR A 48 -0.36 -14.35 9.66
N ALA A 49 -0.31 -15.18 8.60
CA ALA A 49 -0.09 -16.62 8.71
C ALA A 49 1.27 -16.92 9.37
N ALA A 50 2.31 -16.15 9.01
CA ALA A 50 3.64 -16.26 9.58
C ALA A 50 3.83 -15.51 10.91
N ARG A 51 2.75 -14.98 11.52
CA ARG A 51 2.77 -14.19 12.77
C ARG A 51 3.64 -12.92 12.69
N GLN A 52 3.91 -12.41 11.49
CA GLN A 52 4.67 -11.18 11.26
C GLN A 52 3.77 -9.93 11.31
N GLY A 53 2.98 -9.80 12.39
CA GLY A 53 1.98 -8.72 12.53
C GLY A 53 2.60 -7.31 12.43
N LYS A 54 3.77 -7.09 13.04
CA LYS A 54 4.48 -5.80 12.95
C LYS A 54 4.84 -5.41 11.52
N GLN A 55 5.22 -6.38 10.68
CA GLN A 55 5.54 -6.13 9.28
C GLN A 55 4.27 -5.83 8.47
N ALA A 56 3.15 -6.49 8.79
CA ALA A 56 1.85 -6.16 8.20
C ALA A 56 1.41 -4.73 8.55
N ASP A 57 1.60 -4.32 9.80
CA ASP A 57 1.27 -2.95 10.23
C ASP A 57 2.13 -1.91 9.50
N LEU A 58 3.44 -2.15 9.39
CA LEU A 58 4.36 -1.29 8.64
C LEU A 58 4.03 -1.23 7.14
N LEU A 59 3.60 -2.34 6.55
CA LEU A 59 3.12 -2.38 5.16
C LEU A 59 1.88 -1.51 4.99
N MET A 60 0.88 -1.67 5.86
CA MET A 60 -0.36 -0.88 5.82
C MET A 60 -0.09 0.62 6.02
N ASP A 61 0.86 0.98 6.89
CA ASP A 61 1.25 2.39 7.10
C ASP A 61 1.87 3.02 5.85
N ARG A 62 2.53 2.23 5.01
CA ARG A 62 3.16 2.69 3.78
C ARG A 62 2.20 2.74 2.60
N CYS A 63 1.13 1.94 2.61
CA CYS A 63 0.05 2.04 1.63
C CYS A 63 -0.80 3.29 1.89
N SER A 64 -1.38 3.88 0.85
CA SER A 64 -2.32 4.99 1.01
C SER A 64 -3.65 4.54 1.65
N SER A 65 -4.31 5.43 2.40
CA SER A 65 -5.67 5.15 2.89
C SER A 65 -6.63 4.74 1.76
N ALA A 66 -6.53 5.39 0.59
CA ALA A 66 -7.37 5.06 -0.56
C ALA A 66 -7.16 3.62 -1.05
N ALA A 67 -5.92 3.13 -1.11
CA ALA A 67 -5.62 1.74 -1.47
C ALA A 67 -6.18 0.75 -0.44
N LEU A 68 -6.07 1.06 0.86
CA LEU A 68 -6.62 0.24 1.93
C LEU A 68 -8.16 0.25 1.98
N GLU A 69 -8.79 1.39 1.70
CA GLU A 69 -10.24 1.50 1.57
C GLU A 69 -10.76 0.71 0.37
N LYS A 70 -10.07 0.80 -0.77
CA LYS A 70 -10.37 0.00 -1.96
C LYS A 70 -10.24 -1.49 -1.66
N LEU A 71 -9.19 -1.88 -0.95
CA LEU A 71 -9.00 -3.25 -0.46
C LEU A 71 -10.20 -3.70 0.38
N LEU A 72 -10.69 -2.88 1.33
CA LEU A 72 -11.90 -3.20 2.11
C LEU A 72 -13.19 -3.22 1.28
N GLY A 73 -13.25 -2.46 0.19
CA GLY A 73 -14.36 -2.47 -0.76
C GLY A 73 -14.52 -3.79 -1.51
N GLU A 74 -13.46 -4.60 -1.57
CA GLU A 74 -13.50 -5.91 -2.23
C GLU A 74 -14.32 -6.95 -1.44
N SER A 75 -14.74 -8.01 -2.16
CA SER A 75 -15.53 -9.12 -1.63
C SER A 75 -14.89 -9.75 -0.38
N SER A 76 -15.72 -10.25 0.55
CA SER A 76 -15.24 -11.01 1.71
C SER A 76 -14.51 -12.30 1.34
N ALA A 77 -14.75 -12.85 0.15
CA ALA A 77 -13.98 -13.99 -0.37
C ALA A 77 -12.54 -13.61 -0.73
N PHE A 78 -12.31 -12.34 -1.08
CA PHE A 78 -11.01 -11.80 -1.47
C PHE A 78 -10.12 -11.53 -0.23
N LEU A 79 -10.71 -11.01 0.85
CA LEU A 79 -10.01 -10.77 2.13
C LEU A 79 -10.57 -11.64 3.25
N GLY A 80 -9.74 -12.57 3.73
CA GLY A 80 -10.06 -13.31 4.95
C GLY A 80 -10.37 -12.39 6.13
N ALA A 81 -11.30 -12.81 6.99
CA ALA A 81 -11.85 -12.00 8.09
C ALA A 81 -10.78 -11.32 8.97
N ARG A 82 -9.67 -12.02 9.25
CA ARG A 82 -8.55 -11.48 10.03
C ARG A 82 -7.86 -10.30 9.35
N VAL A 83 -7.60 -10.40 8.04
CA VAL A 83 -6.95 -9.32 7.28
C VAL A 83 -7.90 -8.13 7.18
N ARG A 84 -9.18 -8.40 6.88
CA ARG A 84 -10.21 -7.36 6.81
C ARG A 84 -10.35 -6.60 8.13
N TYR A 85 -10.38 -7.32 9.26
CA TYR A 85 -10.39 -6.70 10.58
C TYR A 85 -9.17 -5.81 10.79
N ALA A 86 -7.96 -6.32 10.51
CA ALA A 86 -6.74 -5.57 10.73
C ALA A 86 -6.64 -4.31 9.86
N VAL A 87 -7.04 -4.38 8.59
CA VAL A 87 -7.07 -3.21 7.69
C VAL A 87 -8.10 -2.18 8.19
N SER A 88 -9.29 -2.63 8.60
CA SER A 88 -10.33 -1.74 9.14
C SER A 88 -9.91 -1.09 10.45
N ASP A 89 -9.27 -1.83 11.34
CA ASP A 89 -8.74 -1.34 12.61
C ASP A 89 -7.62 -0.31 12.36
N ARG A 90 -6.71 -0.62 11.43
CA ARG A 90 -5.62 0.28 11.06
C ARG A 90 -6.14 1.59 10.48
N LEU A 91 -7.11 1.55 9.59
CA LEU A 91 -7.73 2.76 9.02
C LEU A 91 -8.41 3.62 10.08
N ARG A 92 -9.12 2.99 11.04
CA ARG A 92 -9.80 3.71 12.13
C ARG A 92 -8.82 4.47 13.03
N HIS A 93 -7.63 3.91 13.24
CA HIS A 93 -6.61 4.46 14.13
C HIS A 93 -5.44 5.12 13.39
N ARG A 94 -5.57 5.34 12.08
CA ARG A 94 -4.52 5.89 11.24
C ARG A 94 -4.27 7.35 11.57
N LYS A 95 -2.99 7.71 11.68
CA LYS A 95 -2.57 9.12 11.85
C LYS A 95 -2.55 9.81 10.49
N PRO A 96 -3.07 11.03 10.34
CA PRO A 96 -3.08 11.76 9.06
C PRO A 96 -1.71 11.88 8.40
N GLN A 97 -0.64 12.02 9.19
CA GLN A 97 0.72 12.17 8.69
C GLN A 97 1.22 10.94 7.90
N LEU A 98 0.65 9.76 8.12
CA LEU A 98 1.01 8.55 7.38
C LEU A 98 0.54 8.58 5.93
N ASP A 99 -0.51 9.36 5.62
CA ASP A 99 -0.94 9.53 4.23
C ASP A 99 -0.01 10.45 3.43
N ASP A 100 0.68 11.37 4.10
CA ASP A 100 1.65 12.25 3.46
C ASP A 100 2.95 11.50 3.10
N THR A 101 3.26 10.44 3.85
CA THR A 101 4.41 9.55 3.61
C THR A 101 4.03 8.27 2.87
N ALA A 102 2.75 8.10 2.51
CA ALA A 102 2.30 6.95 1.75
C ALA A 102 2.98 6.85 0.39
N MET A 103 3.30 5.62 0.03
CA MET A 103 3.94 5.24 -1.23
C MET A 103 2.91 4.55 -2.14
N PRO A 104 3.16 4.51 -3.46
CA PRO A 104 2.43 3.63 -4.35
C PRO A 104 2.48 2.18 -3.84
N THR A 105 1.36 1.46 -3.93
CA THR A 105 1.21 0.10 -3.42
C THR A 105 2.34 -0.84 -3.90
N ILE A 106 2.75 -0.73 -5.16
CA ILE A 106 3.84 -1.53 -5.73
C ILE A 106 5.19 -1.32 -5.01
N ARG A 107 5.50 -0.08 -4.60
CA ARG A 107 6.72 0.22 -3.83
C ARG A 107 6.62 -0.25 -2.38
N ALA A 108 5.44 -0.17 -1.79
CA ALA A 108 5.22 -0.70 -0.44
C ALA A 108 5.43 -2.22 -0.42
N ILE A 109 4.93 -2.94 -1.43
CA ILE A 109 5.16 -4.38 -1.67
C ILE A 109 6.67 -4.66 -1.80
N ALA A 110 7.39 -3.91 -2.64
CA ALA A 110 8.82 -4.10 -2.88
C ALA A 110 9.64 -4.14 -1.59
N SER A 111 9.34 -3.25 -0.63
CA SER A 111 10.06 -3.24 0.64
C SER A 111 9.90 -4.52 1.46
N VAL A 112 8.72 -5.16 1.43
CA VAL A 112 8.49 -6.42 2.15
C VAL A 112 9.13 -7.59 1.40
N LEU A 113 9.11 -7.57 0.06
CA LEU A 113 9.79 -8.60 -0.74
C LEU A 113 11.28 -8.63 -0.44
N ASN A 114 11.94 -7.48 -0.35
CA ASN A 114 13.35 -7.39 0.03
C ASN A 114 13.60 -7.96 1.43
N ALA A 115 12.75 -7.62 2.42
CA ALA A 115 12.86 -8.15 3.78
C ALA A 115 12.70 -9.68 3.81
N TRP A 116 11.70 -10.21 3.08
CA TRP A 116 11.48 -11.64 2.95
C TRP A 116 12.60 -12.37 2.23
N LEU A 117 13.27 -11.71 1.28
CA LEU A 117 14.43 -12.29 0.62
C LEU A 117 15.56 -12.52 1.63
N HIS A 118 15.85 -11.52 2.46
CA HIS A 118 16.84 -11.65 3.54
C HIS A 118 16.47 -12.75 4.54
N ASP A 119 15.17 -12.96 4.79
CA ASP A 119 14.65 -14.05 5.63
C ASP A 119 14.62 -15.43 4.91
N GLY A 120 15.05 -15.53 3.65
CA GLY A 120 15.04 -16.77 2.86
C GLY A 120 13.64 -17.23 2.40
N ARG A 121 12.62 -16.36 2.44
CA ARG A 121 11.20 -16.68 2.19
C ARG A 121 10.84 -16.62 0.70
N ARG A 122 11.63 -17.27 -0.15
CA ARG A 122 11.47 -17.24 -1.62
C ARG A 122 10.09 -17.69 -2.11
N LEU A 123 9.50 -18.70 -1.46
CA LEU A 123 8.15 -19.17 -1.83
C LEU A 123 7.08 -18.08 -1.58
N ALA A 124 7.21 -17.33 -0.49
CA ALA A 124 6.27 -16.25 -0.17
C ALA A 124 6.35 -15.11 -1.19
N ILE A 125 7.58 -14.78 -1.61
CA ILE A 125 7.84 -13.82 -2.69
C ILE A 125 7.15 -14.28 -3.97
N ARG A 126 7.38 -15.53 -4.41
CA ARG A 126 6.76 -16.09 -5.62
C ARG A 126 5.24 -16.06 -5.60
N ASN A 127 4.62 -16.35 -4.46
CA ASN A 127 3.17 -16.28 -4.32
C ASN A 127 2.64 -14.86 -4.54
N VAL A 128 3.33 -13.84 -4.02
CA VAL A 128 2.94 -12.44 -4.27
C VAL A 128 3.17 -12.06 -5.73
N LEU A 129 4.32 -12.40 -6.31
CA LEU A 129 4.65 -12.07 -7.70
C LEU A 129 3.63 -12.65 -8.69
N ARG A 130 3.07 -13.83 -8.40
CA ARG A 130 2.05 -14.48 -9.25
C ARG A 130 0.74 -13.68 -9.33
N GLU A 131 0.44 -12.84 -8.34
CA GLU A 131 -0.79 -12.04 -8.30
C GLU A 131 -0.64 -10.71 -9.06
N LEU A 132 0.57 -10.38 -9.50
CA LEU A 132 0.87 -9.17 -10.28
C LEU A 132 0.72 -9.42 -11.79
N SER A 133 0.21 -8.42 -12.49
CA SER A 133 0.15 -8.42 -13.96
C SER A 133 1.54 -8.26 -14.59
N ALA A 134 1.68 -8.56 -15.88
CA ALA A 134 2.94 -8.40 -16.60
C ALA A 134 3.45 -6.94 -16.61
N ASP A 135 2.56 -5.96 -16.64
CA ASP A 135 2.94 -4.54 -16.57
C ASP A 135 3.44 -4.17 -15.18
N GLU A 136 2.77 -4.64 -14.12
CA GLU A 136 3.18 -4.39 -12.73
C GLU A 136 4.46 -5.14 -12.36
N LEU A 137 4.69 -6.33 -12.93
CA LEU A 137 5.97 -7.05 -12.77
C LEU A 137 7.12 -6.28 -13.42
N ARG A 138 6.89 -5.70 -14.61
CA ARG A 138 7.87 -4.81 -15.26
C ARG A 138 8.11 -3.55 -14.45
N GLU A 139 7.07 -2.94 -13.90
CA GLU A 139 7.19 -1.77 -13.03
C GLU A 139 7.97 -2.11 -11.75
N LEU A 140 7.64 -3.23 -11.10
CA LEU A 140 8.33 -3.71 -9.91
C LEU A 140 9.82 -3.91 -10.19
N ALA A 141 10.17 -4.61 -11.27
CA ALA A 141 11.54 -4.87 -11.68
C ALA A 141 12.34 -3.59 -12.00
N ALA A 142 11.66 -2.51 -12.39
CA ALA A 142 12.29 -1.23 -12.69
C ALA A 142 12.55 -0.36 -11.44
N LEU A 143 12.09 -0.77 -10.26
CA LEU A 143 12.32 -0.01 -9.03
C LEU A 143 13.80 -0.10 -8.60
N PRO A 144 14.51 1.03 -8.44
CA PRO A 144 15.92 1.03 -8.06
C PRO A 144 16.18 0.49 -6.65
N GLU A 145 15.17 0.50 -5.79
CA GLU A 145 15.23 -0.07 -4.44
C GLU A 145 14.97 -1.58 -4.38
N LEU A 146 14.54 -2.22 -5.47
CA LEU A 146 14.27 -3.66 -5.49
C LEU A 146 15.59 -4.44 -5.55
N ASN A 147 15.70 -5.50 -4.75
CA ASN A 147 16.87 -6.37 -4.80
C ASN A 147 16.94 -7.13 -6.14
N ASP A 148 18.15 -7.25 -6.72
CA ASP A 148 18.40 -7.91 -8.00
C ASP A 148 17.85 -9.35 -8.06
N GLU A 149 17.88 -10.09 -6.96
CA GLU A 149 17.33 -11.45 -6.93
C GLU A 149 15.80 -11.43 -7.04
N VAL A 150 15.12 -10.49 -6.35
CA VAL A 150 13.66 -10.33 -6.50
C VAL A 150 13.33 -9.84 -7.90
N ALA A 151 14.11 -8.90 -8.44
CA ALA A 151 13.96 -8.42 -9.82
C ALA A 151 14.09 -9.60 -10.81
N SER A 152 15.08 -10.46 -10.64
CA SER A 152 15.23 -11.66 -11.46
C SER A 152 14.05 -12.62 -11.34
N MET A 153 13.49 -12.81 -10.13
CA MET A 153 12.31 -13.66 -9.93
C MET A 153 11.07 -13.13 -10.66
N THR A 154 10.95 -11.82 -10.90
CA THR A 154 9.83 -11.27 -11.69
C THR A 154 9.83 -11.79 -13.13
N GLY A 155 11.03 -12.04 -13.69
CA GLY A 155 11.19 -12.54 -15.06
C GLY A 155 10.56 -13.92 -15.28
N ASP A 156 10.55 -14.77 -14.25
CA ASP A 156 9.90 -16.09 -14.28
C ASP A 156 8.40 -16.01 -14.56
N PHE A 157 7.76 -14.90 -14.16
CA PHE A 157 6.32 -14.67 -14.32
C PHE A 157 6.01 -13.79 -15.53
N ALA A 158 6.90 -12.84 -15.86
CA ALA A 158 6.75 -11.97 -17.02
C ALA A 158 6.93 -12.70 -18.37
N GLY A 159 7.71 -13.80 -18.40
CA GLY A 159 7.93 -14.63 -19.58
C GLY A 159 6.90 -15.76 -19.78
N GLY A 160 5.97 -15.94 -18.85
CA GLY A 160 5.03 -17.05 -18.80
C GLY A 160 3.72 -16.82 -19.54
N SER A 161 3.77 -16.64 -20.86
CA SER A 161 2.66 -17.02 -21.74
C SER A 161 3.13 -18.15 -22.64
N SER A 162 2.87 -19.39 -22.22
CA SER A 162 2.69 -20.49 -23.15
C SER A 162 1.73 -21.53 -22.54
N PRO A 163 0.86 -22.11 -23.38
CA PRO A 163 -0.41 -22.74 -23.01
C PRO A 163 -0.28 -24.04 -22.20
#